data_AF-A0A0B2UIS0-F1
#
_entry.id   AF-A0A0B2UIS0-F1
#
_cell.length_a   1.000
_cell.length_b   1.000
_cell.length_c   1.000
_cell.angle_alpha   90.00
_cell.angle_beta   90.00
_cell.angle_gamma   90.00
#
_symmetry.space_group_name_H-M   'P 1'
#
loop_
_entity.id
_entity.type
_entity.pdbx_description
1 polymer ?
#
loop_
_entity_poly.entity_id
_entity_poly.type
_entity_poly.pdbx_seq_one_letter_code
_entity_poly.pdbx_strand_id
1 'polypeptide(L)'
;MEALENGSESGLVEHQLKYCSQVLIRMKRNANASPFLEPVDPVKLGIPDYPLKITHPMDLSTIRKKLDVKEYKEVNDFDADMRLMFQNCYTYNPAGTVVHEMGKALEGVYDELMAGMPNEVGRKRKRNEVVPTTGRAKQIKRSARVSEGMKVEEYELCNEVVAELIKGKHKAYNWPFLEPVDEGLVPGYYSVISEPIDLQTINNKLEQRKYHGVEEFKNDLELIIENCKKFNAPGTEVYECGIEFEKEITAQIQRVMPNDVRGKIAELKKKIAGYTREIKMLEARIAEQDWEGSSMKTYSLSERVSIGNAILNMNRNQTEEVAKIVLRHGSGEFVENDEIEVDMRTIPDHVVEEIDMYINGVGGDASDTLKSD
;
A
#
# COMPACT_ATOMS: atom_id res chain seq x y z
N MET A 1 32.83 23.96 40.43
CA MET A 1 33.84 23.35 39.55
C MET A 1 33.46 21.90 39.43
N GLU A 2 32.60 21.57 38.48
CA GLU A 2 32.31 20.19 38.10
C GLU A 2 32.49 20.14 36.59
N ALA A 3 33.55 19.45 36.17
CA ALA A 3 33.87 19.22 34.78
C ALA A 3 32.94 18.13 34.25
N LEU A 4 32.25 18.45 33.16
CA LEU A 4 31.45 17.51 32.38
C LEU A 4 32.40 16.54 31.67
N GLU A 5 32.35 15.27 32.05
CA GLU A 5 32.94 14.17 31.27
C GLU A 5 32.09 13.95 30.01
N ASN A 6 32.49 14.55 28.89
CA ASN A 6 32.06 14.13 27.56
C ASN A 6 32.88 12.89 27.17
N GLY A 7 32.30 11.70 27.37
CA GLY A 7 32.83 10.46 26.79
C GLY A 7 32.66 10.49 25.27
N SER A 8 33.78 10.59 24.54
CA SER A 8 33.81 10.32 23.10
C SER A 8 33.57 8.82 22.89
N GLU A 9 32.44 8.44 22.30
CA GLU A 9 32.23 7.08 21.81
C GLU A 9 33.33 6.74 20.78
N SER A 10 34.23 5.81 21.12
CA SER A 10 35.36 5.46 20.27
C SER A 10 34.94 4.41 19.24
N GLY A 11 34.92 4.80 17.97
CA GLY A 11 34.65 3.91 16.84
C GLY A 11 34.24 4.72 15.61
N LEU A 12 34.40 4.11 14.43
CA LEU A 12 33.90 4.69 13.19
C LEU A 12 32.41 5.08 13.34
N VAL A 13 32.09 6.31 12.96
CA VAL A 13 30.70 6.77 12.93
C VAL A 13 29.91 6.02 11.86
N GLU A 14 28.60 5.84 12.07
CA GLU A 14 27.73 4.96 11.27
C GLU A 14 27.85 5.18 9.74
N HIS A 15 27.99 6.42 9.30
CA HIS A 15 28.14 6.73 7.87
C HIS A 15 29.51 6.31 7.30
N GLN A 16 30.59 6.39 8.09
CA GLN A 16 31.91 5.90 7.70
C GLN A 16 31.93 4.37 7.70
N LEU A 17 31.32 3.70 8.68
CA LEU A 17 31.16 2.24 8.69
C LEU A 17 30.46 1.75 7.42
N LYS A 18 29.34 2.39 7.05
CA LYS A 18 28.62 2.09 5.81
C LYS A 18 29.50 2.34 4.59
N TYR A 19 30.22 3.45 4.53
CA TYR A 19 31.10 3.77 3.41
C TYR A 19 32.23 2.73 3.25
N CYS A 20 32.95 2.39 4.31
CA CYS A 20 33.98 1.35 4.29
C CYS A 20 33.42 -0.02 3.85
N SER A 21 32.20 -0.35 4.28
CA SER A 21 31.51 -1.58 3.85
C SER A 21 31.22 -1.58 2.35
N GLN A 22 30.77 -0.44 1.80
CA GLN A 22 30.54 -0.28 0.36
C GLN A 22 31.83 -0.30 -0.46
N VAL A 23 32.91 0.29 0.05
CA VAL A 23 34.25 0.17 -0.54
C VAL A 23 34.62 -1.30 -0.65
N LEU A 24 34.53 -2.08 0.43
CA LEU A 24 34.84 -3.52 0.40
C LEU A 24 33.98 -4.31 -0.61
N ILE A 25 32.69 -3.97 -0.76
CA ILE A 25 31.82 -4.63 -1.75
C ILE A 25 32.33 -4.36 -3.18
N ARG A 26 32.66 -3.10 -3.51
CA ARG A 26 33.23 -2.74 -4.82
C ARG A 26 34.58 -3.41 -5.06
N MET A 27 35.44 -3.43 -4.04
CA MET A 27 36.74 -4.08 -4.11
C MET A 27 36.59 -5.57 -4.42
N LYS A 28 35.69 -6.29 -3.75
CA LYS A 28 35.45 -7.73 -3.98
C LYS A 28 34.89 -8.07 -5.36
N ARG A 29 34.16 -7.13 -5.99
CA ARG A 29 33.55 -7.31 -7.32
C ARG A 29 34.47 -6.93 -8.47
N ASN A 30 35.61 -6.30 -8.20
CA ASN A 30 36.55 -5.90 -9.23
C ASN A 30 37.18 -7.13 -9.90
N ALA A 31 37.35 -7.09 -11.23
CA ALA A 31 37.95 -8.19 -11.99
C ALA A 31 39.38 -8.56 -11.51
N ASN A 32 40.10 -7.60 -10.93
CA ASN A 32 41.45 -7.79 -10.40
C ASN A 32 41.46 -8.28 -8.93
N ALA A 33 40.31 -8.47 -8.31
CA ALA A 33 40.21 -8.80 -6.88
C ALA A 33 40.52 -10.25 -6.54
N SER A 34 40.48 -11.17 -7.51
CA SER A 34 40.55 -12.62 -7.27
C SER A 34 41.68 -13.07 -6.32
N PRO A 35 42.93 -12.57 -6.43
CA PRO A 35 44.02 -12.95 -5.52
C PRO A 35 43.88 -12.40 -4.08
N PHE A 36 42.98 -11.45 -3.86
CA PHE A 36 42.83 -10.69 -2.62
C PHE A 36 41.56 -11.02 -1.85
N LEU A 37 40.71 -11.90 -2.39
CA LEU A 37 39.39 -12.18 -1.81
C LEU A 37 39.47 -12.91 -0.47
N GLU A 38 40.44 -13.81 -0.33
CA GLU A 38 40.62 -14.70 0.82
C GLU A 38 42.10 -14.77 1.22
N PRO A 39 42.42 -15.24 2.44
CA PRO A 39 43.80 -15.42 2.87
C PRO A 39 44.59 -16.29 1.88
N VAL A 40 45.83 -15.88 1.60
CA VAL A 40 46.75 -16.66 0.76
C VAL A 40 47.00 -18.02 1.41
N ASP A 41 46.72 -19.10 0.68
CA ASP A 41 47.03 -20.48 1.07
C ASP A 41 48.36 -20.89 0.41
N PRO A 42 49.48 -20.89 1.16
CA PRO A 42 50.79 -21.12 0.59
C PRO A 42 50.99 -22.54 0.08
N VAL A 43 50.28 -23.51 0.66
CA VAL A 43 50.38 -24.93 0.28
C VAL A 43 49.63 -25.16 -1.03
N LYS A 44 48.40 -24.66 -1.12
CA LYS A 44 47.55 -24.79 -2.32
C LYS A 44 48.16 -24.13 -3.55
N LEU A 45 48.86 -23.01 -3.35
CA LEU A 45 49.47 -22.23 -4.42
C LEU A 45 50.93 -22.64 -4.72
N GLY A 46 51.51 -23.58 -3.96
CA GLY A 46 52.88 -24.04 -4.17
C GLY A 46 53.94 -22.99 -3.83
N ILE A 47 53.66 -22.09 -2.89
CA ILE A 47 54.50 -20.96 -2.48
C ILE A 47 54.85 -21.02 -0.97
N PRO A 48 55.55 -22.08 -0.52
CA PRO A 48 55.75 -22.33 0.92
C PRO A 48 56.58 -21.24 1.64
N ASP A 49 57.27 -20.37 0.91
CA ASP A 49 58.05 -19.26 1.44
C ASP A 49 57.22 -17.99 1.72
N TYR A 50 55.95 -17.94 1.29
CA TYR A 50 55.04 -16.81 1.53
C TYR A 50 54.99 -16.37 3.01
N PRO A 51 54.73 -17.25 4.00
CA PRO A 51 54.69 -16.84 5.41
C PRO A 51 56.06 -16.45 5.98
N LEU A 52 57.17 -16.79 5.30
CA LEU A 52 58.51 -16.35 5.69
C LEU A 52 58.80 -14.91 5.22
N LYS A 53 58.17 -14.50 4.12
CA LYS A 53 58.35 -13.17 3.50
C LYS A 53 57.29 -12.16 3.93
N ILE A 54 56.05 -12.62 4.13
CA ILE A 54 54.91 -11.80 4.52
C ILE A 54 54.52 -12.13 5.96
N THR A 55 54.87 -11.22 6.87
CA THR A 55 54.72 -11.42 8.32
C THR A 55 53.34 -11.02 8.87
N HIS A 56 52.61 -10.18 8.13
CA HIS A 56 51.28 -9.71 8.50
C HIS A 56 50.33 -9.88 7.30
N PRO A 57 49.86 -11.10 7.01
CA PRO A 57 48.97 -11.34 5.89
C PRO A 57 47.66 -10.57 6.07
N MET A 58 47.12 -10.07 4.95
CA MET A 58 45.85 -9.35 4.92
C MET A 58 45.14 -9.61 3.60
N ASP A 59 43.82 -9.66 3.65
CA ASP A 59 42.92 -9.96 2.52
C ASP A 59 41.53 -9.35 2.76
N LEU A 60 40.71 -9.26 1.71
CA LEU A 60 39.40 -8.61 1.76
C LEU A 60 38.36 -9.35 2.64
N SER A 61 38.50 -10.65 2.91
CA SER A 61 37.61 -11.36 3.85
C SER A 61 38.01 -11.08 5.29
N THR A 62 39.31 -11.00 5.58
CA THR A 62 39.84 -10.60 6.90
C THR A 62 39.48 -9.14 7.24
N ILE A 63 39.73 -8.19 6.34
CA ILE A 63 39.35 -6.77 6.53
C ILE A 63 37.85 -6.63 6.74
N ARG A 64 37.04 -7.41 6.00
CA ARG A 64 35.59 -7.43 6.18
C ARG A 64 35.18 -7.90 7.58
N LYS A 65 35.79 -8.97 8.09
CA LYS A 65 35.50 -9.47 9.44
C LYS A 65 35.83 -8.42 10.50
N LYS A 66 36.98 -7.75 10.40
CA LYS A 66 37.40 -6.66 11.30
C LYS A 66 36.42 -5.49 11.27
N LEU A 67 35.93 -5.12 10.09
CA LEU A 67 34.92 -4.07 9.95
C LEU A 67 33.57 -4.47 10.56
N ASP A 68 33.11 -5.71 10.30
CA ASP A 68 31.82 -6.21 10.80
C ASP A 68 31.79 -6.30 12.34
N VAL A 69 32.93 -6.60 12.98
CA VAL A 69 33.06 -6.60 14.46
C VAL A 69 33.46 -5.24 15.04
N LYS A 70 33.46 -4.19 14.21
CA LYS A 70 33.79 -2.80 14.59
C LYS A 70 35.15 -2.66 15.27
N GLU A 71 36.15 -3.40 14.77
CA GLU A 71 37.52 -3.36 15.32
C GLU A 71 38.27 -2.07 14.99
N TYR A 72 37.89 -1.41 13.90
CA TYR A 72 38.49 -0.15 13.46
C TYR A 72 37.95 1.05 14.24
N LYS A 73 38.85 1.82 14.86
CA LYS A 73 38.49 3.00 15.65
C LYS A 73 38.32 4.21 14.74
N GLU A 74 39.16 4.33 13.73
CA GLU A 74 39.15 5.41 12.76
C GLU A 74 39.19 4.87 11.31
N VAL A 75 38.82 5.70 10.35
CA VAL A 75 38.95 5.38 8.92
C VAL A 75 40.39 5.03 8.55
N ASN A 76 41.36 5.67 9.21
CA ASN A 76 42.78 5.42 8.98
C ASN A 76 43.21 4.00 9.39
N ASP A 77 42.55 3.38 10.38
CA ASP A 77 42.85 1.98 10.74
C ASP A 77 42.41 1.01 9.64
N PHE A 78 41.25 1.30 9.02
CA PHE A 78 40.74 0.55 7.87
C PHE A 78 41.64 0.76 6.63
N ASP A 79 42.04 2.01 6.36
CA ASP A 79 42.97 2.30 5.25
C ASP A 79 44.31 1.61 5.45
N ALA A 80 44.86 1.59 6.67
CA ALA A 80 46.11 0.91 6.97
C ALA A 80 46.10 -0.58 6.59
N ASP A 81 45.01 -1.30 6.88
CA ASP A 81 44.88 -2.71 6.51
C ASP A 81 44.72 -2.91 4.99
N MET A 82 43.96 -2.03 4.31
CA MET A 82 43.84 -2.05 2.86
C MET A 82 45.21 -1.82 2.19
N ARG A 83 45.99 -0.85 2.69
CA ARG A 83 47.35 -0.57 2.23
C ARG A 83 48.30 -1.73 2.52
N LEU A 84 48.18 -2.36 3.69
CA LEU A 84 48.98 -3.54 4.04
C LEU A 84 48.74 -4.69 3.05
N MET A 85 47.48 -4.94 2.66
CA MET A 85 47.14 -5.95 1.65
C MET A 85 47.87 -5.70 0.32
N PHE A 86 47.84 -4.46 -0.19
CA PHE A 86 48.56 -4.10 -1.43
C PHE A 86 50.08 -4.18 -1.26
N GLN A 87 50.60 -3.67 -0.13
CA GLN A 87 52.03 -3.71 0.14
C GLN A 87 52.57 -5.15 0.23
N ASN A 88 51.81 -6.07 0.84
CA ASN A 88 52.14 -7.48 0.89
C ASN A 88 52.20 -8.09 -0.52
N CYS A 89 51.23 -7.73 -1.38
CA CYS A 89 51.23 -8.13 -2.78
C CYS A 89 52.52 -7.71 -3.50
N TYR A 90 52.93 -6.44 -3.35
CA TYR A 90 54.13 -5.93 -4.02
C TYR A 90 55.44 -6.43 -3.41
N THR A 91 55.41 -6.79 -2.12
CA THR A 91 56.56 -7.39 -1.44
C THR A 91 56.82 -8.81 -1.93
N TYR A 92 55.75 -9.60 -2.12
CA TYR A 92 55.88 -10.98 -2.56
C TYR A 92 56.00 -11.13 -4.08
N ASN A 93 55.23 -10.34 -4.84
CA ASN A 93 55.13 -10.44 -6.29
C ASN A 93 55.95 -9.32 -6.96
N PRO A 94 57.02 -9.63 -7.72
CA PRO A 94 57.79 -8.63 -8.45
C PRO A 94 56.96 -7.87 -9.48
N ALA A 95 57.38 -6.64 -9.79
CA ALA A 95 56.75 -5.81 -10.83
C ALA A 95 56.70 -6.53 -12.19
N GLY A 96 55.60 -6.35 -12.93
CA GLY A 96 55.35 -7.01 -14.21
C GLY A 96 54.74 -8.43 -14.11
N THR A 97 54.60 -9.00 -12.91
CA THR A 97 53.82 -10.23 -12.72
C THR A 97 52.33 -9.93 -12.72
N VAL A 98 51.50 -10.89 -13.17
CA VAL A 98 50.05 -10.70 -13.28
C VAL A 98 49.42 -10.25 -11.96
N VAL A 99 49.78 -10.89 -10.84
CA VAL A 99 49.24 -10.54 -9.52
C VAL A 99 49.69 -9.14 -9.06
N HIS A 100 50.92 -8.73 -9.39
CA HIS A 100 51.40 -7.37 -9.09
C HIS A 100 50.59 -6.32 -9.85
N GLU A 101 50.37 -6.53 -11.16
CA GLU A 101 49.60 -5.61 -11.99
C GLU A 101 48.12 -5.58 -11.57
N MET A 102 47.55 -6.73 -11.19
CA MET A 102 46.20 -6.79 -10.59
C MET A 102 46.14 -5.99 -9.29
N GLY A 103 47.16 -6.09 -8.44
CA GLY A 103 47.29 -5.28 -7.22
C GLY A 103 47.28 -3.78 -7.52
N LYS A 104 48.06 -3.34 -8.51
CA LYS A 104 48.13 -1.92 -8.92
C LYS A 104 46.82 -1.41 -9.47
N ALA A 105 46.16 -2.19 -10.33
CA ALA A 105 44.85 -1.83 -10.88
C ALA A 105 43.79 -1.74 -9.77
N LEU A 106 43.80 -2.68 -8.83
CA LEU A 106 42.85 -2.72 -7.72
C LEU A 106 43.12 -1.59 -6.71
N GLU A 107 44.39 -1.27 -6.42
CA GLU A 107 44.80 -0.13 -5.58
C GLU A 107 44.35 1.21 -6.17
N GLY A 108 44.45 1.40 -7.49
CA GLY A 108 43.95 2.61 -8.14
C GLY A 108 42.44 2.81 -7.95
N VAL A 109 41.65 1.72 -8.08
CA VAL A 109 40.21 1.78 -7.80
C VAL A 109 39.93 2.07 -6.33
N TYR A 110 40.74 1.52 -5.42
CA TYR A 110 40.63 1.84 -3.99
C TYR A 110 40.87 3.33 -3.71
N ASP A 111 41.91 3.91 -4.30
CA ASP A 111 42.25 5.33 -4.14
C ASP A 111 41.12 6.25 -4.62
N GLU A 112 40.54 5.95 -5.77
CA GLU A 112 39.39 6.68 -6.32
C GLU A 112 38.18 6.62 -5.36
N LEU A 113 37.92 5.47 -4.77
CA LEU A 113 36.83 5.29 -3.81
C LEU A 113 37.09 6.03 -2.50
N MET A 114 38.31 5.99 -1.99
CA MET A 114 38.66 6.65 -0.72
C MET A 114 38.72 8.18 -0.86
N ALA A 115 38.97 8.71 -2.05
CA ALA A 115 38.85 10.15 -2.32
C ALA A 115 37.42 10.69 -2.10
N GLY A 116 36.41 9.83 -2.17
CA GLY A 116 35.00 10.14 -1.89
C GLY A 116 34.58 10.01 -0.42
N MET A 117 35.49 9.63 0.49
CA MET A 117 35.18 9.40 1.90
C MET A 117 34.57 10.66 2.55
N PRO A 118 33.40 10.57 3.22
CA PRO A 118 32.81 11.71 3.92
C PRO A 118 33.69 12.16 5.10
N ASN A 119 34.09 13.43 5.13
CA ASN A 119 34.72 14.04 6.31
C ASN A 119 33.67 14.23 7.42
N GLU A 120 34.08 14.03 8.68
CA GLU A 120 33.24 14.21 9.87
C GLU A 120 32.62 15.61 10.00
N VAL A 121 33.23 16.61 9.34
CA VAL A 121 32.73 17.99 9.32
C VAL A 121 31.80 18.19 8.14
N GLY A 122 30.50 18.06 8.40
CA GLY A 122 29.42 18.22 7.43
C GLY A 122 29.56 19.47 6.56
N ARG A 123 29.85 19.28 5.27
CA ARG A 123 29.60 20.28 4.25
C ARG A 123 28.16 20.15 3.77
N LYS A 124 27.27 21.02 4.28
CA LYS A 124 26.01 21.33 3.60
C LYS A 124 26.32 21.75 2.16
N ARG A 125 26.11 20.85 1.19
CA ARG A 125 26.17 21.20 -0.22
C ARG A 125 24.93 22.04 -0.56
N LYS A 126 25.19 23.27 -1.03
CA LYS A 126 24.18 24.14 -1.63
C LYS A 126 23.56 23.41 -2.83
N ARG A 127 22.25 23.23 -2.77
CA ARG A 127 21.42 22.72 -3.87
C ARG A 127 21.48 23.73 -5.01
N ASN A 128 22.21 23.41 -6.08
CA ASN A 128 22.11 24.14 -7.34
C ASN A 128 20.77 23.77 -7.99
N GLU A 129 20.00 24.80 -8.30
CA GLU A 129 18.75 24.73 -9.06
C GLU A 129 19.01 24.21 -10.47
N VAL A 130 18.30 23.16 -10.88
CA VAL A 130 18.20 22.77 -12.28
C VAL A 130 16.92 23.41 -12.84
N VAL A 131 17.13 24.20 -13.90
CA VAL A 131 16.12 24.91 -14.70
C VAL A 131 15.19 23.89 -15.40
N PRO A 132 13.88 24.15 -15.48
CA PRO A 132 12.92 23.21 -16.05
C PRO A 132 12.86 23.31 -17.58
N THR A 133 13.01 22.18 -18.28
CA THR A 133 12.64 22.06 -19.69
C THR A 133 11.30 21.36 -19.84
N THR A 134 10.44 22.04 -20.60
CA THR A 134 9.05 21.76 -20.94
C THR A 134 8.83 20.43 -21.66
N GLY A 135 7.81 19.68 -21.26
CA GLY A 135 7.26 18.55 -22.01
C GLY A 135 5.85 18.21 -21.51
N ARG A 136 4.84 18.60 -22.28
CA ARG A 136 3.41 18.57 -21.95
C ARG A 136 2.82 17.16 -22.13
N ALA A 137 2.23 16.57 -21.09
CA ALA A 137 1.26 15.47 -21.22
C ALA A 137 0.00 15.76 -20.39
N LYS A 138 -1.15 15.37 -20.93
CA LYS A 138 -2.50 15.88 -20.65
C LYS A 138 -3.00 15.60 -19.23
N GLN A 139 -3.43 16.67 -18.56
CA GLN A 139 -4.20 16.64 -17.32
C GLN A 139 -5.61 16.11 -17.59
N ILE A 140 -5.95 14.93 -17.04
CA ILE A 140 -7.34 14.54 -16.84
C ILE A 140 -7.79 15.20 -15.54
N LYS A 141 -8.69 16.18 -15.63
CA LYS A 141 -9.35 16.78 -14.47
C LYS A 141 -10.25 15.72 -13.83
N ARG A 142 -9.94 15.29 -12.60
CA ARG A 142 -10.92 14.69 -11.70
C ARG A 142 -10.98 15.49 -10.40
N SER A 143 -12.22 15.93 -10.16
CA SER A 143 -12.77 16.61 -8.99
C SER A 143 -12.05 16.32 -7.69
N ALA A 144 -11.77 17.40 -6.94
CA ALA A 144 -11.34 17.36 -5.55
C ALA A 144 -12.33 16.55 -4.70
N ARG A 145 -11.94 15.33 -4.35
CA ARG A 145 -12.20 14.79 -3.02
C ARG A 145 -10.90 14.98 -2.26
N VAL A 146 -10.98 15.60 -1.08
CA VAL A 146 -9.87 15.59 -0.13
C VAL A 146 -9.56 14.10 0.11
N SER A 147 -8.49 13.58 -0.47
CA SER A 147 -8.01 12.25 -0.10
C SER A 147 -7.41 12.42 1.28
N GLU A 148 -8.12 11.97 2.32
CA GLU A 148 -7.42 11.57 3.54
C GLU A 148 -6.25 10.69 3.10
N GLY A 149 -5.03 11.09 3.44
CA GLY A 149 -3.83 10.34 3.07
C GLY A 149 -3.88 8.91 3.60
N MET A 150 -2.91 8.08 3.20
CA MET A 150 -2.80 6.70 3.68
C MET A 150 -2.84 6.66 5.22
N LYS A 151 -3.61 5.72 5.77
CA LYS A 151 -3.83 5.62 7.21
C LYS A 151 -2.54 5.25 7.93
N VAL A 152 -2.43 5.60 9.21
CA VAL A 152 -1.22 5.31 10.00
C VAL A 152 -0.94 3.82 10.05
N GLU A 153 -1.97 2.99 10.23
CA GLU A 153 -1.83 1.53 10.26
C GLU A 153 -1.34 0.97 8.92
N GLU A 154 -1.78 1.56 7.80
CA GLU A 154 -1.31 1.19 6.46
C GLU A 154 0.16 1.58 6.24
N TYR A 155 0.60 2.72 6.78
CA TYR A 155 2.01 3.11 6.78
C TYR A 155 2.89 2.15 7.60
N GLU A 156 2.43 1.74 8.78
CA GLU A 156 3.15 0.77 9.63
C GLU A 156 3.33 -0.56 8.89
N LEU A 157 2.25 -1.03 8.27
CA LEU A 157 2.25 -2.22 7.41
C LEU A 157 3.24 -2.09 6.23
N CYS A 158 3.25 -0.96 5.51
CA CYS A 158 4.20 -0.74 4.42
C CYS A 158 5.66 -0.69 4.92
N ASN A 159 5.91 -0.07 6.08
CA ASN A 159 7.23 -0.07 6.71
C ASN A 159 7.69 -1.48 7.08
N GLU A 160 6.81 -2.34 7.59
CA GLU A 160 7.13 -3.75 7.84
C GLU A 160 7.56 -4.49 6.57
N VAL A 161 6.88 -4.25 5.44
CA VAL A 161 7.25 -4.84 4.14
C VAL A 161 8.67 -4.42 3.76
N VAL A 162 8.98 -3.12 3.77
CA VAL A 162 10.32 -2.64 3.42
C VAL A 162 11.37 -3.21 4.39
N ALA A 163 11.10 -3.17 5.69
CA ALA A 163 11.99 -3.70 6.72
C ALA A 163 12.28 -5.20 6.55
N GLU A 164 11.32 -5.97 6.04
CA GLU A 164 11.49 -7.38 5.72
C GLU A 164 12.34 -7.58 4.45
N LEU A 165 12.05 -6.83 3.38
CA LEU A 165 12.74 -6.92 2.08
C LEU A 165 14.23 -6.59 2.18
N ILE A 166 14.64 -5.73 3.11
CA ILE A 166 16.05 -5.37 3.35
C ILE A 166 16.83 -6.38 4.21
N LYS A 167 16.16 -7.38 4.82
CA LYS A 167 16.83 -8.30 5.76
C LYS A 167 17.95 -9.08 5.09
N GLY A 168 19.00 -9.36 5.87
CA GLY A 168 20.18 -10.08 5.40
C GLY A 168 19.93 -11.51 4.91
N LYS A 169 18.79 -12.14 5.24
CA LYS A 169 18.40 -13.43 4.65
C LYS A 169 18.11 -13.34 3.14
N HIS A 170 17.81 -12.14 2.63
CA HIS A 170 17.50 -11.87 1.23
C HIS A 170 18.71 -11.33 0.45
N LYS A 171 19.88 -11.22 1.09
CA LYS A 171 21.10 -10.62 0.52
C LYS A 171 21.61 -11.29 -0.76
N ALA A 172 21.20 -12.53 -1.00
CA ALA A 172 21.56 -13.26 -2.20
C ALA A 172 20.95 -12.65 -3.48
N TYR A 173 19.85 -11.90 -3.35
CA TYR A 173 19.13 -11.35 -4.49
C TYR A 173 18.64 -9.90 -4.31
N ASN A 174 18.54 -9.35 -3.09
CA ASN A 174 18.01 -8.00 -2.90
C ASN A 174 19.03 -6.88 -3.18
N TRP A 175 20.33 -7.19 -3.24
CA TRP A 175 21.41 -6.20 -3.30
C TRP A 175 21.32 -5.18 -4.45
N PRO A 176 20.79 -5.49 -5.66
CA PRO A 176 20.69 -4.50 -6.74
C PRO A 176 19.60 -3.45 -6.49
N PHE A 177 18.68 -3.71 -5.55
CA PHE A 177 17.44 -2.95 -5.37
C PHE A 177 17.43 -2.13 -4.07
N LEU A 178 18.52 -2.16 -3.30
CA LEU A 178 18.60 -1.50 -2.00
C LEU A 178 18.75 0.03 -2.10
N GLU A 179 19.46 0.50 -3.12
CA GLU A 179 19.85 1.90 -3.31
C GLU A 179 19.67 2.31 -4.78
N PRO A 180 19.59 3.62 -5.09
CA PRO A 180 19.49 4.10 -6.46
C PRO A 180 20.65 3.59 -7.32
N VAL A 181 20.35 3.24 -8.57
CA VAL A 181 21.37 2.76 -9.51
C VAL A 181 22.40 3.87 -9.77
N ASP A 182 23.66 3.59 -9.53
CA ASP A 182 24.75 4.53 -9.79
C ASP A 182 25.03 4.57 -11.31
N GLU A 183 24.79 5.73 -11.96
CA GLU A 183 25.05 5.91 -13.41
C GLU A 183 26.53 5.68 -13.77
N GLY A 184 27.45 5.93 -12.83
CA GLY A 184 28.86 5.63 -13.03
C GLY A 184 29.17 4.13 -13.06
N LEU A 185 28.35 3.31 -12.38
CA LEU A 185 28.45 1.85 -12.41
C LEU A 185 27.66 1.20 -13.54
N VAL A 186 26.52 1.80 -13.88
CA VAL A 186 25.62 1.29 -14.92
C VAL A 186 25.35 2.40 -15.94
N PRO A 187 26.33 2.71 -16.81
CA PRO A 187 26.19 3.78 -17.79
C PRO A 187 25.00 3.54 -18.71
N GLY A 188 24.21 4.60 -18.93
CA GLY A 188 23.02 4.55 -19.77
C GLY A 188 21.76 4.06 -19.06
N TYR A 189 21.81 3.73 -17.77
CA TYR A 189 20.63 3.29 -17.01
C TYR A 189 19.52 4.35 -17.07
N TYR A 190 19.84 5.60 -16.71
CA TYR A 190 18.86 6.69 -16.73
C TYR A 190 18.44 7.15 -18.13
N SER A 191 19.08 6.64 -19.19
CA SER A 191 18.66 6.87 -20.58
C SER A 191 17.58 5.88 -21.04
N VAL A 192 17.52 4.70 -20.43
CA VAL A 192 16.57 3.63 -20.74
C VAL A 192 15.40 3.60 -19.74
N ILE A 193 15.71 3.86 -18.47
CA ILE A 193 14.75 3.84 -17.36
C ILE A 193 14.34 5.28 -17.03
N SER A 194 13.06 5.57 -17.29
CA SER A 194 12.47 6.90 -17.10
C SER A 194 12.06 7.19 -15.66
N GLU A 195 11.68 6.16 -14.91
CA GLU A 195 11.20 6.27 -13.53
C GLU A 195 12.04 5.36 -12.64
N PRO A 196 13.29 5.75 -12.30
CA PRO A 196 14.18 4.95 -11.47
C PRO A 196 13.62 4.85 -10.05
N ILE A 197 13.68 3.66 -9.47
CA ILE A 197 13.21 3.39 -8.11
C ILE A 197 13.98 2.23 -7.48
N ASP A 198 14.04 2.26 -6.16
CA ASP A 198 14.78 1.34 -5.28
C ASP A 198 14.19 1.41 -3.86
N LEU A 199 14.57 0.49 -2.99
CA LEU A 199 14.02 0.39 -1.63
C LEU A 199 14.39 1.59 -0.75
N GLN A 200 15.55 2.23 -0.93
CA GLN A 200 15.90 3.46 -0.21
C GLN A 200 14.98 4.61 -0.65
N THR A 201 14.71 4.75 -1.94
CA THR A 201 13.75 5.74 -2.47
C THR A 201 12.34 5.49 -1.92
N ILE A 202 11.88 4.23 -1.89
CA ILE A 202 10.57 3.86 -1.31
C ILE A 202 10.53 4.19 0.19
N ASN A 203 11.57 3.82 0.94
CA ASN A 203 11.67 4.13 2.38
C ASN A 203 11.59 5.65 2.63
N ASN A 204 12.33 6.44 1.83
CA ASN A 204 12.26 7.89 1.89
C ASN A 204 10.86 8.44 1.59
N LYS A 205 10.12 7.84 0.64
CA LYS A 205 8.73 8.22 0.34
C LYS A 205 7.79 7.88 1.51
N LEU A 206 7.98 6.75 2.20
CA LEU A 206 7.23 6.39 3.41
C LEU A 206 7.48 7.39 4.55
N GLU A 207 8.75 7.68 4.85
CA GLU A 207 9.14 8.63 5.90
C GLU A 207 8.60 10.04 5.65
N GLN A 208 8.60 10.48 4.38
CA GLN A 208 8.09 11.78 3.97
C GLN A 208 6.57 11.82 3.79
N ARG A 209 5.88 10.71 4.10
CA ARG A 209 4.42 10.55 3.94
C ARG A 209 3.92 10.91 2.54
N LYS A 210 4.66 10.49 1.51
CA LYS A 210 4.36 10.80 0.11
C LYS A 210 3.35 9.87 -0.54
N TYR A 211 2.99 8.76 0.11
CA TYR A 211 2.00 7.82 -0.40
C TYR A 211 0.59 8.17 0.10
N HIS A 212 -0.37 8.25 -0.82
CA HIS A 212 -1.76 8.57 -0.50
C HIS A 212 -2.64 7.31 -0.41
N GLY A 213 -2.06 6.15 -0.69
CA GLY A 213 -2.72 4.86 -0.53
C GLY A 213 -1.75 3.71 -0.76
N VAL A 214 -2.13 2.55 -0.24
CA VAL A 214 -1.31 1.32 -0.30
C VAL A 214 -1.00 0.90 -1.74
N GLU A 215 -1.90 1.22 -2.67
CA GLU A 215 -1.69 0.94 -4.10
C GLU A 215 -0.50 1.72 -4.67
N GLU A 216 -0.25 2.96 -4.24
CA GLU A 216 0.91 3.74 -4.73
C GLU A 216 2.23 3.13 -4.25
N PHE A 217 2.27 2.64 -3.01
CA PHE A 217 3.42 1.91 -2.47
C PHE A 217 3.65 0.58 -3.20
N LYS A 218 2.56 -0.15 -3.46
CA LYS A 218 2.59 -1.41 -4.21
C LYS A 218 3.13 -1.21 -5.64
N ASN A 219 2.64 -0.20 -6.35
CA ASN A 219 3.10 0.12 -7.70
C ASN A 219 4.60 0.41 -7.75
N ASP A 220 5.13 1.09 -6.74
CA ASP A 220 6.57 1.36 -6.64
C ASP A 220 7.41 0.08 -6.42
N LEU A 221 6.91 -0.87 -5.62
CA LEU A 221 7.56 -2.19 -5.46
C LEU A 221 7.55 -2.99 -6.77
N GLU A 222 6.43 -2.96 -7.50
CA GLU A 222 6.32 -3.60 -8.82
C GLU A 222 7.24 -2.92 -9.85
N LEU A 223 7.36 -1.59 -9.80
CA LEU A 223 8.22 -0.80 -10.69
C LEU A 223 9.71 -1.13 -10.53
N ILE A 224 10.18 -1.52 -9.33
CA ILE A 224 11.55 -2.05 -9.14
C ILE A 224 11.79 -3.24 -10.09
N ILE A 225 10.82 -4.16 -10.14
CA ILE A 225 10.92 -5.39 -10.94
C ILE A 225 10.75 -5.10 -12.43
N GLU A 226 9.83 -4.21 -12.79
CA GLU A 226 9.64 -3.77 -14.18
C GLU A 226 10.90 -3.12 -14.75
N ASN A 227 11.51 -2.20 -14.00
CA ASN A 227 12.76 -1.55 -14.39
C ASN A 227 13.90 -2.57 -14.51
N CYS A 228 13.99 -3.51 -13.57
CA CYS A 228 14.97 -4.58 -13.60
C CYS A 228 14.86 -5.39 -14.90
N LYS A 229 13.66 -5.88 -15.24
CA LYS A 229 13.40 -6.69 -16.43
C LYS A 229 13.51 -5.89 -17.74
N LYS A 230 13.25 -4.58 -17.69
CA LYS A 230 13.38 -3.69 -18.85
C LYS A 230 14.84 -3.40 -19.19
N PHE A 231 15.68 -3.20 -18.18
CA PHE A 231 17.09 -2.84 -18.39
C PHE A 231 17.99 -4.07 -18.58
N ASN A 232 17.77 -5.13 -17.79
CA ASN A 232 18.63 -6.30 -17.76
C ASN A 232 18.10 -7.40 -18.68
N ALA A 233 18.99 -8.07 -19.42
CA ALA A 233 18.61 -9.17 -20.29
C ALA A 233 18.28 -10.44 -19.47
N PRO A 234 17.31 -11.28 -19.91
CA PRO A 234 17.02 -12.56 -19.28
C PRO A 234 18.27 -13.45 -19.12
N GLY A 235 18.43 -14.11 -17.96
CA GLY A 235 19.58 -14.96 -17.65
C GLY A 235 20.81 -14.22 -17.09
N THR A 236 20.80 -12.88 -17.03
CA THR A 236 21.84 -12.12 -16.32
C THR A 236 21.64 -12.18 -14.80
N GLU A 237 22.71 -12.06 -14.02
CA GLU A 237 22.64 -12.14 -12.54
C GLU A 237 21.58 -11.19 -11.97
N VAL A 238 21.56 -9.93 -12.40
CA VAL A 238 20.60 -8.93 -11.90
C VAL A 238 19.17 -9.25 -12.33
N TYR A 239 18.97 -9.79 -13.53
CA TYR A 239 17.65 -10.24 -13.97
C TYR A 239 17.14 -11.39 -13.09
N GLU A 240 17.99 -12.39 -12.82
CA GLU A 240 17.64 -13.52 -11.95
C GLU A 240 17.41 -13.07 -10.49
N CYS A 241 18.20 -12.10 -10.00
CA CYS A 241 17.92 -11.43 -8.73
C CYS A 241 16.53 -10.77 -8.74
N GLY A 242 16.13 -10.15 -9.85
CA GLY A 242 14.79 -9.58 -10.03
C GLY A 242 13.69 -10.63 -9.94
N ILE A 243 13.89 -11.83 -10.51
CA ILE A 243 12.93 -12.94 -10.41
C ILE A 243 12.78 -13.44 -8.97
N GLU A 244 13.88 -13.64 -8.24
CA GLU A 244 13.81 -14.05 -6.83
C GLU A 244 13.22 -12.94 -5.94
N PHE A 245 13.56 -11.69 -6.20
CA PHE A 245 13.03 -10.56 -5.44
C PHE A 245 11.53 -10.35 -5.68
N GLU A 246 11.04 -10.55 -6.90
CA GLU A 246 9.62 -10.50 -7.24
C GLU A 246 8.80 -11.52 -6.44
N LYS A 247 9.32 -12.73 -6.22
CA LYS A 247 8.66 -13.74 -5.37
C LYS A 247 8.50 -13.25 -3.94
N GLU A 248 9.56 -12.67 -3.37
CA GLU A 248 9.53 -12.16 -2.00
C GLU A 248 8.61 -10.93 -1.88
N ILE A 249 8.67 -9.98 -2.83
CA ILE A 249 7.74 -8.84 -2.91
C ILE A 249 6.30 -9.34 -2.96
N THR A 250 6.01 -10.31 -3.83
CA THR A 250 4.67 -10.90 -3.95
C THR A 250 4.22 -11.52 -2.64
N ALA A 251 5.10 -12.25 -1.95
CA ALA A 251 4.81 -12.86 -0.65
C ALA A 251 4.51 -11.80 0.42
N GLN A 252 5.29 -10.72 0.48
CA GLN A 252 5.07 -9.64 1.46
C GLN A 252 3.81 -8.83 1.16
N ILE A 253 3.54 -8.53 -0.11
CA ILE A 253 2.28 -7.91 -0.54
C ILE A 253 1.12 -8.81 -0.14
N GLN A 254 1.15 -10.11 -0.43
CA GLN A 254 0.05 -11.02 -0.03
C GLN A 254 -0.11 -11.16 1.48
N ARG A 255 0.98 -11.05 2.26
CA ARG A 255 0.94 -11.10 3.72
C ARG A 255 0.26 -9.88 4.32
N VAL A 256 0.62 -8.70 3.82
CA VAL A 256 0.28 -7.40 4.40
C VAL A 256 -0.96 -6.77 3.75
N MET A 257 -1.09 -7.01 2.46
CA MET A 257 -2.23 -6.71 1.61
C MET A 257 -2.76 -8.03 1.04
N PRO A 258 -3.23 -8.96 1.88
CA PRO A 258 -4.00 -10.08 1.35
C PRO A 258 -5.06 -9.47 0.45
N ASN A 259 -5.41 -10.14 -0.66
CA ASN A 259 -6.63 -9.80 -1.39
C ASN A 259 -7.75 -9.77 -0.36
N ASP A 260 -8.03 -8.59 0.22
CA ASP A 260 -8.71 -8.54 1.50
C ASP A 260 -10.19 -8.52 1.19
N VAL A 261 -10.62 -9.53 0.45
CA VAL A 261 -11.99 -9.88 0.20
C VAL A 261 -12.70 -9.94 1.55
N ARG A 262 -12.03 -10.38 2.63
CA ARG A 262 -12.63 -10.48 3.97
C ARG A 262 -12.87 -9.12 4.63
N GLY A 263 -11.93 -8.18 4.59
CA GLY A 263 -12.10 -6.82 5.11
C GLY A 263 -12.90 -5.93 4.17
N LYS A 264 -12.83 -6.14 2.85
CA LYS A 264 -13.77 -5.56 1.88
C LYS A 264 -15.18 -6.07 2.14
N ILE A 265 -15.35 -7.36 2.44
CA ILE A 265 -16.62 -7.95 2.91
C ILE A 265 -17.03 -7.31 4.26
N ALA A 266 -16.12 -7.14 5.21
CA ALA A 266 -16.44 -6.54 6.52
C ALA A 266 -16.85 -5.06 6.41
N GLU A 267 -16.15 -4.29 5.57
CA GLU A 267 -16.45 -2.89 5.27
C GLU A 267 -17.78 -2.78 4.52
N LEU A 268 -18.01 -3.63 3.51
CA LEU A 268 -19.29 -3.71 2.81
C LEU A 268 -20.42 -4.12 3.75
N LYS A 269 -20.20 -5.07 4.67
CA LYS A 269 -21.18 -5.45 5.71
C LYS A 269 -21.48 -4.28 6.65
N LYS A 270 -20.47 -3.49 7.04
CA LYS A 270 -20.65 -2.30 7.87
C LYS A 270 -21.44 -1.21 7.14
N LYS A 271 -21.17 -0.99 5.85
CA LYS A 271 -21.93 -0.10 4.97
C LYS A 271 -23.37 -0.56 4.80
N ILE A 272 -23.59 -1.84 4.51
CA ILE A 272 -24.94 -2.45 4.44
C ILE A 272 -25.68 -2.21 5.76
N ALA A 273 -25.09 -2.51 6.91
CA ALA A 273 -25.72 -2.28 8.21
C ALA A 273 -26.04 -0.80 8.46
N GLY A 274 -25.18 0.12 8.02
CA GLY A 274 -25.42 1.56 8.06
C GLY A 274 -26.63 1.96 7.22
N TYR A 275 -26.63 1.58 5.94
CA TYR A 275 -27.73 1.86 5.01
C TYR A 275 -29.03 1.20 5.45
N THR A 276 -29.00 -0.01 6.01
CA THR A 276 -30.19 -0.66 6.56
C THR A 276 -30.79 0.13 7.74
N ARG A 277 -29.96 0.72 8.61
CA ARG A 277 -30.47 1.61 9.68
C ARG A 277 -31.03 2.90 9.12
N GLU A 278 -30.36 3.50 8.15
CA GLU A 278 -30.81 4.73 7.50
C GLU A 278 -32.13 4.53 6.75
N ILE A 279 -32.26 3.43 5.99
CA ILE A 279 -33.51 3.01 5.35
C ILE A 279 -34.61 2.86 6.40
N LYS A 280 -34.37 2.12 7.49
CA LYS A 280 -35.36 1.98 8.57
C LYS A 280 -35.78 3.31 9.19
N MET A 281 -34.85 4.26 9.36
CA MET A 281 -35.17 5.59 9.88
C MET A 281 -35.98 6.40 8.87
N LEU A 282 -35.66 6.32 7.59
CA LEU A 282 -36.41 6.99 6.52
C LEU A 282 -37.80 6.37 6.33
N GLU A 283 -37.93 5.05 6.40
CA GLU A 283 -39.20 4.32 6.40
C GLU A 283 -40.04 4.69 7.63
N ALA A 284 -39.44 4.76 8.81
CA ALA A 284 -40.13 5.25 10.01
C ALA A 284 -40.54 6.72 9.88
N ARG A 285 -39.72 7.55 9.21
CA ARG A 285 -40.02 8.96 8.97
C ARG A 285 -41.09 9.16 7.90
N ILE A 286 -41.17 8.28 6.90
CA ILE A 286 -42.27 8.22 5.94
C ILE A 286 -43.52 7.72 6.67
N ALA A 287 -43.41 6.68 7.50
CA ALA A 287 -44.53 6.21 8.31
C ALA A 287 -45.01 7.29 9.29
N GLU A 288 -44.11 8.11 9.86
CA GLU A 288 -44.45 9.27 10.69
C GLU A 288 -44.99 10.46 9.88
N GLN A 289 -44.53 10.67 8.64
CA GLN A 289 -45.09 11.68 7.72
C GLN A 289 -46.46 11.28 7.17
N ASP A 290 -46.72 9.98 6.99
CA ASP A 290 -48.05 9.42 6.75
C ASP A 290 -48.89 9.36 8.05
N TRP A 291 -48.28 9.59 9.22
CA TRP A 291 -48.93 9.62 10.54
C TRP A 291 -49.34 11.02 11.01
N GLU A 292 -48.85 12.10 10.39
CA GLU A 292 -49.35 13.45 10.62
C GLU A 292 -50.50 13.78 9.65
N GLY A 293 -51.57 12.98 9.68
CA GLY A 293 -52.68 13.19 8.74
C GLY A 293 -54.00 12.47 8.92
N SER A 294 -54.16 11.54 9.87
CA SER A 294 -55.50 11.00 10.15
C SER A 294 -55.72 10.70 11.62
N SER A 295 -56.60 11.48 12.24
CA SER A 295 -57.34 11.05 13.43
C SER A 295 -58.19 9.86 13.02
N MET A 296 -57.61 8.66 13.04
CA MET A 296 -58.29 7.44 12.60
C MET A 296 -59.58 7.27 13.38
N LYS A 297 -60.71 7.53 12.71
CA LYS A 297 -62.04 7.41 13.30
C LYS A 297 -62.25 5.94 13.65
N THR A 298 -62.44 5.64 14.93
CA THR A 298 -62.78 4.29 15.36
C THR A 298 -64.27 4.04 15.13
N TYR A 299 -64.63 2.96 14.46
CA TYR A 299 -66.03 2.62 14.22
C TYR A 299 -66.54 1.60 15.23
N SER A 300 -67.59 1.97 15.97
CA SER A 300 -68.32 1.04 16.81
C SER A 300 -68.96 -0.09 15.99
N LEU A 301 -69.28 -1.21 16.65
CA LEU A 301 -69.95 -2.34 16.00
C LEU A 301 -71.28 -1.92 15.34
N SER A 302 -72.03 -1.01 15.97
CA SER A 302 -73.27 -0.47 15.41
C SER A 302 -73.05 0.34 14.14
N GLU A 303 -71.99 1.15 14.06
CA GLU A 303 -71.67 1.93 12.86
C GLU A 303 -71.22 1.02 11.72
N ARG A 304 -70.38 0.01 12.01
CA ARG A 304 -69.95 -1.01 11.05
C ARG A 304 -71.12 -1.79 10.46
N VAL A 305 -72.10 -2.16 11.29
CA VAL A 305 -73.33 -2.83 10.84
C VAL A 305 -74.19 -1.89 9.99
N SER A 306 -74.28 -0.60 10.34
CA SER A 306 -75.00 0.39 9.52
C SER A 306 -74.38 0.54 8.14
N ILE A 307 -73.05 0.60 8.05
CA ILE A 307 -72.31 0.66 6.78
C ILE A 307 -72.50 -0.63 5.97
N GLY A 308 -72.42 -1.79 6.62
CA GLY A 308 -72.71 -3.08 5.97
C GLY A 308 -74.11 -3.12 5.35
N ASN A 309 -75.12 -2.66 6.09
CA ASN A 309 -76.49 -2.56 5.57
C ASN A 309 -76.64 -1.55 4.43
N ALA A 310 -75.87 -0.45 4.44
CA ALA A 310 -75.87 0.50 3.34
C ALA A 310 -75.29 -0.12 2.06
N ILE A 311 -74.21 -0.91 2.16
CA ILE A 311 -73.62 -1.65 1.04
C ILE A 311 -74.64 -2.63 0.42
N LEU A 312 -75.40 -3.35 1.24
CA LEU A 312 -76.42 -4.30 0.77
C LEU A 312 -77.54 -3.64 -0.06
N ASN A 313 -77.73 -2.32 0.06
CA ASN A 313 -78.75 -1.56 -0.68
C ASN A 313 -78.19 -0.84 -1.93
N MET A 314 -76.91 -1.05 -2.26
CA MET A 314 -76.26 -0.42 -3.41
C MET A 314 -76.53 -1.15 -4.73
N ASN A 315 -76.37 -0.44 -5.84
CA ASN A 315 -76.38 -1.05 -7.17
C ASN A 315 -75.03 -1.75 -7.49
N ARG A 316 -75.00 -2.55 -8.55
CA ARG A 316 -73.83 -3.34 -8.95
C ARG A 316 -72.55 -2.51 -9.17
N ASN A 317 -72.66 -1.32 -9.76
CA ASN A 317 -71.49 -0.46 -10.00
C ASN A 317 -70.95 0.08 -8.67
N GLN A 318 -71.85 0.43 -7.75
CA GLN A 318 -71.47 0.92 -6.44
C GLN A 318 -70.82 -0.17 -5.56
N THR A 319 -71.35 -1.39 -5.59
CA THR A 319 -70.75 -2.52 -4.86
C THR A 319 -69.41 -2.93 -5.45
N GLU A 320 -69.20 -2.78 -6.77
CA GLU A 320 -67.90 -3.02 -7.40
C GLU A 320 -66.82 -2.02 -6.95
N GLU A 321 -67.18 -0.74 -6.75
CA GLU A 321 -66.25 0.24 -6.19
C GLU A 321 -65.91 -0.05 -4.72
N VAL A 322 -66.89 -0.45 -3.91
CA VAL A 322 -66.65 -0.90 -2.53
C VAL A 322 -65.73 -2.13 -2.51
N ALA A 323 -65.97 -3.10 -3.40
CA ALA A 323 -65.11 -4.28 -3.58
C ALA A 323 -63.66 -3.90 -3.91
N LYS A 324 -63.43 -2.91 -4.79
CA LYS A 324 -62.08 -2.41 -5.12
C LYS A 324 -61.39 -1.79 -3.90
N ILE A 325 -62.11 -1.07 -3.05
CA ILE A 325 -61.57 -0.50 -1.79
C ILE A 325 -61.12 -1.64 -0.88
N VAL A 326 -61.99 -2.63 -0.63
CA VAL A 326 -61.68 -3.76 0.28
C VAL A 326 -60.49 -4.59 -0.22
N LEU A 327 -60.45 -4.91 -1.52
CA LEU A 327 -59.36 -5.72 -2.10
C LEU A 327 -58.02 -4.99 -2.11
N ARG A 328 -58.01 -3.66 -2.31
CA ARG A 328 -56.79 -2.84 -2.29
C ARG A 328 -56.04 -2.98 -0.95
N HIS A 329 -56.79 -3.12 0.14
CA HIS A 329 -56.27 -3.28 1.50
C HIS A 329 -56.20 -4.74 1.97
N GLY A 330 -56.40 -5.71 1.07
CA GLY A 330 -56.32 -7.14 1.38
C GLY A 330 -57.34 -7.62 2.42
N SER A 331 -58.47 -6.93 2.54
CA SER A 331 -59.46 -7.13 3.62
C SER A 331 -60.70 -7.94 3.19
N GLY A 332 -60.65 -8.62 2.05
CA GLY A 332 -61.75 -9.46 1.53
C GLY A 332 -61.24 -10.71 0.82
N GLU A 333 -62.05 -11.76 0.81
CA GLU A 333 -61.75 -13.04 0.16
C GLU A 333 -62.69 -13.25 -1.02
N PHE A 334 -62.15 -13.73 -2.14
CA PHE A 334 -62.97 -14.13 -3.29
C PHE A 334 -63.68 -15.44 -2.99
N VAL A 335 -64.98 -15.46 -3.27
CA VAL A 335 -65.81 -16.67 -3.21
C VAL A 335 -66.28 -17.06 -4.62
N GLU A 336 -66.95 -18.21 -4.74
CA GLU A 336 -67.46 -18.68 -6.04
C GLU A 336 -68.41 -17.65 -6.69
N ASN A 337 -68.32 -17.49 -8.02
CA ASN A 337 -69.10 -16.55 -8.86
C ASN A 337 -68.64 -15.08 -8.87
N ASP A 338 -67.33 -14.81 -8.73
CA ASP A 338 -66.76 -13.44 -8.77
C ASP A 338 -67.31 -12.50 -7.67
N GLU A 339 -67.83 -13.07 -6.59
CA GLU A 339 -68.29 -12.35 -5.40
C GLU A 339 -67.16 -12.26 -4.36
N ILE A 340 -67.25 -11.26 -3.48
CA ILE A 340 -66.29 -11.04 -2.40
C ILE A 340 -67.03 -11.14 -1.08
N GLU A 341 -66.54 -12.00 -0.19
CA GLU A 341 -67.02 -12.07 1.19
C GLU A 341 -66.17 -11.16 2.08
N VAL A 342 -66.85 -10.32 2.88
CA VAL A 342 -66.22 -9.32 3.74
C VAL A 342 -66.87 -9.34 5.12
N ASP A 343 -66.10 -9.57 6.18
CA ASP A 343 -66.57 -9.44 7.55
C ASP A 343 -66.31 -8.02 8.07
N MET A 344 -67.36 -7.19 8.08
CA MET A 344 -67.31 -5.80 8.58
C MET A 344 -66.81 -5.65 10.02
N ARG A 345 -66.74 -6.74 10.82
CA ARG A 345 -66.23 -6.73 12.19
C ARG A 345 -64.71 -6.82 12.27
N THR A 346 -64.07 -7.40 11.26
CA THR A 346 -62.63 -7.69 11.26
C THR A 346 -61.83 -6.77 10.34
N ILE A 347 -62.49 -6.06 9.42
CA ILE A 347 -61.82 -5.09 8.55
C ILE A 347 -61.25 -3.90 9.36
N PRO A 348 -60.05 -3.40 9.02
CA PRO A 348 -59.44 -2.26 9.73
C PRO A 348 -60.29 -0.98 9.65
N ASP A 349 -60.25 -0.14 10.70
CA ASP A 349 -61.04 1.11 10.77
C ASP A 349 -60.78 2.06 9.58
N HIS A 350 -59.55 2.17 9.08
CA HIS A 350 -59.25 3.01 7.92
C HIS A 350 -59.93 2.52 6.62
N VAL A 351 -60.15 1.20 6.49
CA VAL A 351 -60.89 0.64 5.35
C VAL A 351 -62.38 0.95 5.50
N VAL A 352 -62.92 0.86 6.72
CA VAL A 352 -64.31 1.26 7.03
C VAL A 352 -64.50 2.75 6.75
N GLU A 353 -63.52 3.58 7.08
CA GLU A 353 -63.55 5.03 6.82
C GLU A 353 -63.59 5.34 5.32
N GLU A 354 -62.75 4.70 4.50
CA GLU A 354 -62.75 4.88 3.04
C GLU A 354 -64.09 4.44 2.41
N ILE A 355 -64.66 3.33 2.90
CA ILE A 355 -65.99 2.88 2.51
C ILE A 355 -67.04 3.92 2.91
N ASP A 356 -67.10 4.32 4.18
CA ASP A 356 -68.07 5.29 4.72
C ASP A 356 -68.00 6.63 3.97
N MET A 357 -66.79 7.11 3.65
CA MET A 357 -66.59 8.30 2.82
C MET A 357 -67.16 8.13 1.41
N TYR A 358 -66.97 6.97 0.79
CA TYR A 358 -67.57 6.66 -0.52
C TYR A 358 -69.11 6.64 -0.44
N ILE A 359 -69.70 5.96 0.56
CA ILE A 359 -71.16 5.90 0.75
C ILE A 359 -71.75 7.31 0.91
N ASN A 360 -71.16 8.12 1.79
CA ASN A 360 -71.65 9.45 2.09
C ASN A 360 -71.34 10.48 1.00
N GLY A 361 -70.26 10.26 0.21
CA GLY A 361 -69.93 11.09 -0.95
C GLY A 361 -70.88 10.90 -2.12
N VAL A 362 -71.44 9.69 -2.29
CA VAL A 362 -72.44 9.40 -3.33
C VAL A 362 -73.84 9.93 -2.98
N GLY A 363 -74.10 10.26 -1.70
CA GLY A 363 -75.37 10.83 -1.24
C GLY A 363 -75.51 12.36 -1.40
N GLY A 364 -74.45 13.07 -1.80
CA GLY A 364 -74.42 14.53 -1.88
C GLY A 364 -75.05 15.15 -3.14
N ASP A 365 -75.33 14.35 -4.17
CA ASP A 365 -75.68 14.86 -5.52
C ASP A 365 -77.16 14.73 -5.89
N ALA A 366 -78.04 14.41 -4.91
CA ALA A 366 -79.46 14.18 -5.16
C ALA A 366 -80.41 15.21 -4.51
N SER A 367 -79.93 16.31 -3.92
CA SER A 367 -80.79 17.33 -3.30
C SER A 367 -80.72 18.74 -3.91
N ASP A 368 -79.92 18.99 -4.96
CA ASP A 368 -79.74 20.36 -5.48
C ASP A 368 -80.24 20.62 -6.91
N THR A 369 -80.98 19.69 -7.50
CA THR A 369 -81.77 19.93 -8.71
C THR A 369 -83.25 19.83 -8.38
N LEU A 370 -83.86 20.95 -8.01
CA LEU A 370 -85.25 21.38 -8.35
C LEU A 370 -85.68 22.59 -7.47
N LYS A 371 -84.96 23.72 -7.55
CA LYS A 371 -85.53 25.08 -7.33
C LYS A 371 -84.72 26.13 -8.10
N SER A 372 -84.93 26.19 -9.41
CA SER A 372 -84.86 27.41 -10.23
C SER A 372 -85.21 27.03 -11.66
N ASP A 373 -86.51 27.05 -11.96
CA ASP A 373 -87.11 27.89 -13.01
C ASP A 373 -88.64 27.84 -12.89
#